data_AF-A0A478FQ27-F1
#
_entry.id   AF-A0A478FQ27-F1
#
_cell.length_a   1.000
_cell.length_b   1.000
_cell.length_c   1.000
_cell.angle_alpha   90.00
_cell.angle_beta   90.00
_cell.angle_gamma   90.00
#
_symmetry.space_group_name_H-M   'P 1'
#
loop_
_entity.id
_entity.type
_entity.pdbx_description
1 polymer ?
#
loop_
_entity_poly.entity_id
_entity_poly.type
_entity_poly.pdbx_seq_one_letter_code
_entity_poly.pdbx_strand_id
1 'polypeptide(L)'
;MDPLKAGICAGSAALAIGGGIGISLMNREPFAYTLNSSEAVTVAATYTNGNLGAIQANKTKLVADIEKNKNWFEWIYKNELEPKKTKDSKASNELSSEFQAVTKGYGKETNDTSIALNKVCDSAYKKSKTDFETEANKIKYKSDVEKFCVYGSDKSLNLE
;
A
#
# COMPACT_ATOMS: atom_id res chain seq x y z
N MET A 1 -24.79 46.95 -47.01
CA MET A 1 -23.35 46.81 -46.72
C MET A 1 -23.23 46.78 -45.20
N ASP A 2 -23.48 45.60 -44.65
CA ASP A 2 -23.20 45.20 -43.27
C ASP A 2 -21.87 44.40 -43.27
N PRO A 3 -21.27 44.06 -42.13
CA PRO A 3 -21.00 44.88 -40.94
C PRO A 3 -19.61 44.57 -40.31
N LEU A 4 -19.34 45.21 -39.16
CA LEU A 4 -18.46 44.81 -38.05
C LEU A 4 -16.96 44.49 -38.32
N LYS A 5 -16.10 45.40 -37.85
CA LYS A 5 -14.73 45.11 -37.40
C LYS A 5 -14.76 44.74 -35.91
N ALA A 6 -14.54 43.46 -35.60
CA ALA A 6 -14.18 42.99 -34.26
C ALA A 6 -13.28 41.75 -34.42
N GLY A 7 -11.97 41.98 -34.45
CA GLY A 7 -10.97 40.92 -34.50
C GLY A 7 -10.75 40.33 -33.10
N ILE A 8 -11.44 39.23 -32.80
CA ILE A 8 -11.13 38.36 -31.67
C ILE A 8 -10.32 37.19 -32.24
N CYS A 9 -9.00 37.18 -32.00
CA CYS A 9 -8.20 35.99 -32.22
C CYS A 9 -8.47 35.02 -31.06
N ALA A 10 -9.32 34.02 -31.32
CA ALA A 10 -9.50 32.86 -30.47
C ALA A 10 -8.23 31.99 -30.52
N GLY A 11 -7.31 32.22 -29.59
CA GLY A 11 -6.23 31.29 -29.27
C GLY A 11 -6.68 30.36 -28.16
N SER A 12 -7.32 29.24 -28.51
CA SER A 12 -7.61 28.16 -27.58
C SER A 12 -6.31 27.45 -27.18
N ALA A 13 -5.78 27.81 -26.01
CA ALA A 13 -4.87 26.95 -25.27
C ALA A 13 -5.58 26.48 -24.00
N ALA A 14 -6.49 25.52 -24.17
CA ALA A 14 -6.89 24.65 -23.08
C ALA A 14 -5.70 23.71 -22.80
N LEU A 15 -4.81 24.11 -21.89
CA LEU A 15 -3.83 23.19 -21.32
C LEU A 15 -4.48 22.47 -20.14
N ALA A 16 -4.91 21.26 -20.46
CA ALA A 16 -5.03 20.06 -19.64
C ALA A 16 -5.07 20.23 -18.10
N ILE A 17 -6.20 19.80 -17.55
CA ILE A 17 -6.31 19.21 -16.21
C ILE A 17 -5.28 18.08 -16.11
N GLY A 18 -4.37 18.12 -15.14
CA GLY A 18 -3.45 17.00 -14.93
C GLY A 18 -2.37 17.24 -13.87
N GLY A 19 -2.70 16.91 -12.62
CA GLY A 19 -1.74 16.30 -11.68
C GLY A 19 -0.64 17.18 -11.10
N GLY A 20 -0.90 17.64 -9.87
CA GLY A 20 0.07 17.79 -8.78
C GLY A 20 1.54 18.08 -9.13
N ILE A 21 1.92 19.34 -8.96
CA ILE A 21 3.30 19.78 -8.83
C ILE A 21 4.01 18.89 -7.80
N GLY A 22 5.05 18.21 -8.28
CA GLY A 22 5.97 17.45 -7.45
C GLY A 22 6.61 18.34 -6.41
N ILE A 23 6.36 18.01 -5.14
CA ILE A 23 7.13 18.52 -4.03
C ILE A 23 8.08 17.40 -3.62
N SER A 24 9.22 17.32 -4.31
CA SER A 24 10.38 16.57 -3.84
C SER A 24 11.00 17.34 -2.67
N LEU A 25 10.44 17.17 -1.47
CA LEU A 25 11.04 17.66 -0.23
C LEU A 25 10.88 16.57 0.83
N MET A 26 11.97 15.85 1.08
CA MET A 26 12.17 14.94 2.23
C MET A 26 11.29 13.68 2.25
N ASN A 27 11.47 12.79 1.27
CA ASN A 27 10.74 11.52 1.17
C ASN A 27 11.28 10.43 2.13
N ARG A 28 11.42 10.78 3.41
CA ARG A 28 11.81 9.81 4.44
C ARG A 28 10.56 9.01 4.83
N GLU A 29 10.67 7.69 4.75
CA GLU A 29 9.65 6.76 5.25
C GLU A 29 9.27 7.16 6.70
N PRO A 30 7.98 7.39 6.99
CA PRO A 30 7.52 7.70 8.33
C PRO A 30 7.86 6.57 9.31
N PHE A 31 7.84 6.89 10.60
CA PHE A 31 7.92 5.86 11.62
C PHE A 31 6.67 4.97 11.59
N ALA A 32 6.85 3.67 11.85
CA ALA A 32 5.77 2.70 11.97
C ALA A 32 5.89 1.88 13.27
N TYR A 33 4.75 1.59 13.88
CA TYR A 33 4.63 0.63 14.97
C TYR A 33 4.39 -0.78 14.41
N THR A 34 5.24 -1.73 14.79
CA THR A 34 5.09 -3.12 14.37
C THR A 34 4.18 -3.89 15.34
N LEU A 35 3.81 -5.12 15.00
CA LEU A 35 2.97 -5.98 15.86
C LEU A 35 3.59 -6.26 17.24
N ASN A 36 4.90 -6.12 17.40
CA ASN A 36 5.59 -6.24 18.70
C ASN A 36 5.59 -4.94 19.53
N SER A 37 5.06 -3.84 18.98
CA SER A 37 4.95 -2.57 19.71
C SER A 37 3.91 -2.66 20.83
N SER A 38 4.16 -1.96 21.94
CA SER A 38 3.16 -1.75 23.01
C SER A 38 1.88 -1.09 22.49
N GLU A 39 1.98 -0.34 21.39
CA GLU A 39 0.84 0.31 20.72
C GLU A 39 -0.03 -0.64 19.90
N ALA A 40 0.46 -1.84 19.62
CA ALA A 40 -0.20 -2.82 18.76
C ALA A 40 -0.77 -4.02 19.54
N VAL A 41 -0.67 -4.04 20.88
CA VAL A 41 -0.99 -5.22 21.72
C VAL A 41 -2.36 -5.81 21.40
N THR A 42 -3.41 -4.99 21.31
CA THR A 42 -4.77 -5.45 21.03
C THR A 42 -4.90 -6.06 19.64
N VAL A 43 -4.28 -5.47 18.62
CA VAL A 43 -4.31 -5.97 17.24
C VAL A 43 -3.47 -7.25 17.13
N ALA A 44 -2.29 -7.26 17.74
CA ALA A 44 -1.39 -8.41 17.76
C ALA A 44 -2.01 -9.63 18.45
N ALA A 45 -2.89 -9.42 19.43
CA ALA A 45 -3.63 -10.49 20.11
C ALA A 45 -4.70 -11.15 19.21
N THR A 46 -5.07 -10.53 18.08
CA THR A 46 -6.07 -11.12 17.15
C THR A 46 -5.49 -12.21 16.25
N TYR A 47 -4.15 -12.33 16.16
CA TYR A 47 -3.51 -13.34 15.34
C TYR A 47 -3.31 -14.64 16.13
N THR A 48 -3.91 -15.72 15.66
CA THR A 48 -3.90 -17.04 16.29
C THR A 48 -2.71 -17.89 15.82
N ASN A 49 -2.40 -18.96 16.55
CA ASN A 49 -1.36 -19.92 16.15
C ASN A 49 -1.61 -20.43 14.73
N GLY A 50 -0.56 -20.42 13.91
CA GLY A 50 -0.61 -20.74 12.47
C GLY A 50 -0.67 -19.51 11.57
N ASN A 51 -1.11 -18.35 12.08
CA ASN A 51 -1.15 -17.10 11.32
C ASN A 51 0.25 -16.50 11.16
N LEU A 52 0.52 -15.86 10.01
CA LEU A 52 1.78 -15.15 9.76
C LEU A 52 2.07 -14.09 10.85
N GLY A 53 1.04 -13.36 11.29
CA GLY A 53 1.12 -12.34 12.34
C GLY A 53 1.32 -12.88 13.75
N ALA A 54 1.19 -14.19 13.96
CA ALA A 54 1.47 -14.84 15.24
C ALA A 54 2.95 -15.23 15.41
N ILE A 55 3.70 -15.34 14.32
CA ILE A 55 5.12 -15.71 14.32
C ILE A 55 5.95 -14.58 14.93
N GLN A 56 6.67 -14.86 16.02
CA GLN A 56 7.40 -13.84 16.79
C GLN A 56 8.43 -13.08 15.94
N ALA A 57 9.17 -13.78 15.08
CA ALA A 57 10.13 -13.16 14.16
C ALA A 57 9.49 -12.22 13.13
N ASN A 58 8.19 -12.39 12.85
CA ASN A 58 7.44 -11.49 11.97
C ASN A 58 6.84 -10.32 12.74
N LYS A 59 6.45 -10.50 14.00
CA LYS A 59 5.85 -9.42 14.79
C LYS A 59 6.73 -8.19 14.94
N THR A 60 8.05 -8.36 14.95
CA THR A 60 9.00 -7.26 15.09
C THR A 60 9.04 -6.34 13.87
N LYS A 61 8.54 -6.79 12.71
CA LYS A 61 8.68 -6.10 11.41
C LYS A 61 7.35 -5.85 10.69
N LEU A 62 6.33 -6.69 10.90
CA LEU A 62 4.99 -6.48 10.35
C LEU A 62 4.36 -5.22 10.93
N VAL A 63 3.95 -4.28 10.09
CA VAL A 63 3.32 -3.02 10.53
C VAL A 63 1.88 -3.26 10.96
N ALA A 64 1.55 -2.80 12.16
CA ALA A 64 0.23 -3.02 12.75
C ALA A 64 -0.86 -2.18 12.07
N ASP A 65 -2.05 -2.76 11.90
CA ASP A 65 -3.25 -2.02 11.49
C ASP A 65 -3.81 -1.21 12.67
N ILE A 66 -3.15 -0.09 12.97
CA ILE A 66 -3.56 0.87 13.99
C ILE A 66 -3.55 2.28 13.43
N GLU A 67 -4.37 3.16 14.00
CA GLU A 67 -4.50 4.55 13.53
C GLU A 67 -3.18 5.32 13.56
N LYS A 68 -2.31 5.01 14.53
CA LYS A 68 -0.97 5.62 14.63
C LYS A 68 -0.08 5.34 13.41
N ASN A 69 -0.35 4.28 12.65
CA ASN A 69 0.37 3.93 11.42
C ASN A 69 -0.26 4.50 10.15
N LYS A 70 -1.33 5.29 10.26
CA LYS A 70 -2.02 5.89 9.09
C LYS A 70 -1.04 6.58 8.14
N ASN A 71 -0.17 7.44 8.67
CA ASN A 71 0.79 8.19 7.86
C ASN A 71 1.79 7.27 7.15
N TRP A 72 2.21 6.18 7.80
CA TRP A 72 3.11 5.20 7.17
C TRP A 72 2.43 4.48 6.01
N PHE A 73 1.21 3.96 6.22
CA PHE A 73 0.47 3.27 5.16
C PHE A 73 0.14 4.20 3.98
N GLU A 74 -0.24 5.45 4.25
CA GLU A 74 -0.44 6.45 3.20
C GLU A 74 0.85 6.75 2.44
N TRP A 75 1.98 6.82 3.13
CA TRP A 75 3.28 7.04 2.51
C TRP A 75 3.69 5.85 1.63
N ILE A 76 3.60 4.61 2.12
CA ILE A 76 3.91 3.40 1.34
C ILE A 76 3.00 3.31 0.11
N TYR A 77 1.70 3.58 0.27
CA TYR A 77 0.80 3.58 -0.86
C TYR A 77 1.23 4.57 -1.94
N LYS A 78 1.46 5.84 -1.59
CA LYS A 78 1.79 6.91 -2.55
C LYS A 78 3.17 6.77 -3.17
N ASN A 79 4.15 6.29 -2.41
CA ASN A 79 5.56 6.31 -2.83
C ASN A 79 6.06 4.96 -3.36
N GLU A 80 5.46 3.84 -2.94
CA GLU A 80 5.92 2.51 -3.32
C GLU A 80 4.89 1.77 -4.19
N LEU A 81 3.62 1.71 -3.75
CA LEU A 81 2.61 0.89 -4.42
C LEU A 81 1.98 1.58 -5.65
N GLU A 82 1.49 2.81 -5.51
CA GLU A 82 0.84 3.56 -6.59
C GLU A 82 1.76 3.77 -7.81
N PRO A 83 3.06 4.10 -7.66
CA PRO A 83 3.97 4.19 -8.80
C PRO A 83 4.14 2.85 -9.54
N LYS A 84 4.07 1.72 -8.84
CA LYS A 84 4.13 0.38 -9.47
C LYS A 84 2.88 0.04 -10.26
N LYS A 85 1.72 0.57 -9.85
CA LYS A 85 0.45 0.39 -10.56
C LYS A 85 0.37 1.24 -11.83
N THR A 86 1.02 2.40 -11.83
CA THR A 86 0.89 3.41 -12.90
C THR A 86 2.02 3.38 -13.92
N LYS A 87 3.23 2.91 -13.58
CA LYS A 87 4.40 3.03 -14.45
C LYS A 87 4.47 2.07 -15.63
N ASP A 88 3.75 0.95 -15.66
CA ASP A 88 3.71 0.07 -16.82
C ASP A 88 2.59 -0.97 -16.64
N SER A 89 1.80 -1.25 -17.69
CA SER A 89 0.82 -2.33 -17.70
C SER A 89 1.46 -3.73 -17.55
N LYS A 90 2.79 -3.83 -17.66
CA LYS A 90 3.58 -5.02 -17.29
C LYS A 90 3.92 -5.08 -15.79
N ALA A 91 4.15 -3.95 -15.14
CA ALA A 91 4.50 -3.88 -13.73
C ALA A 91 3.29 -4.13 -12.81
N SER A 92 2.07 -3.76 -13.24
CA SER A 92 0.87 -4.16 -12.49
C SER A 92 0.69 -5.69 -12.46
N ASN A 93 1.06 -6.39 -13.54
CA ASN A 93 1.03 -7.87 -13.61
C ASN A 93 2.04 -8.54 -12.67
N GLU A 94 2.98 -7.80 -12.09
CA GLU A 94 3.93 -8.32 -11.09
C GLU A 94 3.33 -8.34 -9.67
N LEU A 95 2.35 -7.47 -9.40
CA LEU A 95 1.63 -7.46 -8.13
C LEU A 95 0.66 -8.64 -8.06
N SER A 96 0.40 -9.13 -6.85
CA SER A 96 -0.70 -10.03 -6.57
C SER A 96 -2.04 -9.32 -6.74
N SER A 97 -3.09 -10.10 -6.97
CA SER A 97 -4.47 -9.62 -7.10
C SER A 97 -4.91 -8.69 -5.96
N GLU A 98 -4.50 -9.01 -4.73
CA GLU A 98 -4.83 -8.29 -3.51
C GLU A 98 -4.22 -6.88 -3.52
N PHE A 99 -2.95 -6.74 -3.92
CA PHE A 99 -2.27 -5.45 -3.96
C PHE A 99 -2.63 -4.63 -5.21
N GLN A 100 -3.04 -5.27 -6.30
CA GLN A 100 -3.64 -4.58 -7.45
C GLN A 100 -4.95 -3.87 -7.07
N ALA A 101 -5.75 -4.47 -6.19
CA ALA A 101 -7.04 -3.93 -5.76
C ALA A 101 -6.94 -2.72 -4.81
N VAL A 102 -5.77 -2.49 -4.19
CA VAL A 102 -5.56 -1.39 -3.24
C VAL A 102 -5.64 -0.03 -3.92
N THR A 103 -6.53 0.85 -3.46
CA THR A 103 -6.73 2.21 -3.98
C THR A 103 -6.36 3.31 -2.98
N LYS A 104 -5.99 2.94 -1.75
CA LYS A 104 -5.56 3.87 -0.71
C LYS A 104 -4.66 3.21 0.32
N GLY A 105 -3.89 4.00 1.05
CA GLY A 105 -3.01 3.50 2.11
C GLY A 105 -3.76 3.04 3.36
N TYR A 106 -4.64 3.89 3.90
CA TYR A 106 -5.32 3.61 5.16
C TYR A 106 -6.84 3.64 5.01
N GLY A 107 -7.51 2.66 5.59
CA GLY A 107 -8.95 2.52 5.65
C GLY A 107 -9.44 2.25 7.07
N LYS A 108 -10.56 2.85 7.44
CA LYS A 108 -11.22 2.65 8.75
C LYS A 108 -12.50 1.85 8.64
N GLU A 109 -13.11 1.87 7.47
CA GLU A 109 -14.44 1.34 7.24
C GLU A 109 -14.38 -0.15 6.87
N THR A 110 -15.44 -0.91 7.15
CA THR A 110 -15.50 -2.35 6.84
C THR A 110 -15.42 -2.61 5.33
N ASN A 111 -15.95 -1.71 4.50
CA ASN A 111 -15.86 -1.79 3.04
C ASN A 111 -14.44 -1.54 2.51
N ASP A 112 -13.50 -1.14 3.36
CA ASP A 112 -12.10 -0.91 2.97
C ASP A 112 -11.25 -2.20 2.96
N THR A 113 -11.82 -3.32 3.40
CA THR A 113 -11.07 -4.56 3.69
C THR A 113 -10.16 -5.04 2.55
N SER A 114 -10.59 -4.84 1.29
CA SER A 114 -9.84 -5.26 0.10
C SER A 114 -9.19 -4.11 -0.69
N ILE A 115 -9.43 -2.85 -0.30
CA ILE A 115 -9.01 -1.67 -1.08
C ILE A 115 -8.06 -0.75 -0.31
N ALA A 116 -7.92 -0.91 1.00
CA ALA A 116 -6.96 -0.18 1.81
C ALA A 116 -5.76 -1.05 2.18
N LEU A 117 -4.55 -0.51 2.01
CA LEU A 117 -3.30 -1.24 2.23
C LEU A 117 -3.21 -1.82 3.65
N ASN A 118 -3.55 -1.04 4.68
CA ASN A 118 -3.57 -1.50 6.07
C ASN A 118 -4.45 -2.75 6.27
N LYS A 119 -5.61 -2.80 5.61
CA LYS A 119 -6.54 -3.93 5.71
C LYS A 119 -6.08 -5.13 4.91
N VAL A 120 -5.47 -4.91 3.74
CA VAL A 120 -4.87 -5.99 2.94
C VAL A 120 -3.71 -6.62 3.70
N CYS A 121 -2.85 -5.81 4.34
CA CYS A 121 -1.78 -6.29 5.20
C CYS A 121 -2.33 -7.07 6.42
N ASP A 122 -3.30 -6.51 7.16
CA ASP A 122 -3.94 -7.22 8.28
C ASP A 122 -4.54 -8.58 7.85
N SER A 123 -5.20 -8.60 6.70
CA SER A 123 -5.74 -9.83 6.11
C SER A 123 -4.64 -10.83 5.76
N ALA A 124 -3.50 -10.36 5.26
CA ALA A 124 -2.33 -11.19 5.00
C ALA A 124 -1.79 -11.82 6.29
N TYR A 125 -1.76 -11.05 7.37
CA TYR A 125 -1.21 -11.52 8.65
C TYR A 125 -2.06 -12.61 9.28
N LYS A 126 -3.36 -12.67 8.93
CA LYS A 126 -4.30 -13.71 9.39
C LYS A 126 -4.23 -15.00 8.57
N LYS A 127 -3.54 -15.01 7.44
CA LYS A 127 -3.36 -16.20 6.61
C LYS A 127 -2.33 -17.15 7.21
N SER A 128 -2.45 -18.42 6.84
CA SER A 128 -1.49 -19.46 7.19
C SER A 128 -0.20 -19.27 6.41
N LYS A 129 0.93 -19.74 6.94
CA LYS A 129 2.20 -19.77 6.21
C LYS A 129 2.12 -20.48 4.86
N THR A 130 1.28 -21.51 4.75
CA THR A 130 1.04 -22.27 3.52
C THR A 130 0.39 -21.44 2.41
N ASP A 131 -0.25 -20.31 2.75
CA ASP A 131 -0.81 -19.37 1.78
C ASP A 131 0.26 -18.49 1.11
N PHE A 132 1.53 -18.65 1.52
CA PHE A 132 2.68 -17.92 0.98
C PHE A 132 3.68 -18.83 0.26
N GLU A 133 3.37 -20.12 0.10
CA GLU A 133 4.27 -21.13 -0.45
C GLU A 133 3.74 -21.73 -1.77
N THR A 134 4.64 -22.25 -2.60
CA THR A 134 4.40 -23.24 -3.69
C THR A 134 3.57 -22.85 -4.93
N GLU A 135 2.95 -21.67 -5.02
CA GLU A 135 2.27 -21.21 -6.24
C GLU A 135 2.73 -19.82 -6.70
N ALA A 136 2.72 -19.58 -8.02
CA ALA A 136 3.20 -18.32 -8.61
C ALA A 136 2.50 -17.07 -8.03
N ASN A 137 1.20 -17.13 -7.78
CA ASN A 137 0.46 -16.03 -7.15
C ASN A 137 0.81 -15.88 -5.66
N LYS A 138 1.01 -17.00 -4.94
CA LYS A 138 1.40 -16.99 -3.52
C LYS A 138 2.81 -16.41 -3.32
N ILE A 139 3.72 -16.67 -4.24
CA ILE A 139 5.07 -16.09 -4.25
C ILE A 139 5.01 -14.57 -4.47
N LYS A 140 4.20 -14.10 -5.43
CA LYS A 140 3.97 -12.66 -5.64
C LYS A 140 3.35 -12.01 -4.41
N TYR A 141 2.33 -12.65 -3.86
CA TYR A 141 1.67 -12.17 -2.65
C TYR A 141 2.62 -12.06 -1.47
N LYS A 142 3.49 -13.06 -1.25
CA LYS A 142 4.57 -12.98 -0.25
C LYS A 142 5.46 -11.78 -0.50
N SER A 143 5.98 -11.63 -1.73
CA SER A 143 6.86 -10.52 -2.10
C SER A 143 6.20 -9.15 -1.87
N ASP A 144 4.91 -9.03 -2.16
CA ASP A 144 4.17 -7.78 -1.94
C ASP A 144 3.96 -7.50 -0.45
N VAL A 145 3.64 -8.52 0.36
CA VAL A 145 3.57 -8.36 1.83
C VAL A 145 4.93 -7.95 2.39
N GLU A 146 6.02 -8.60 1.97
CA GLU A 146 7.38 -8.21 2.35
C GLU A 146 7.67 -6.76 1.97
N LYS A 147 7.25 -6.34 0.77
CA LYS A 147 7.56 -4.99 0.30
C LYS A 147 6.75 -3.89 0.97
N PHE A 148 5.46 -4.10 1.15
CA PHE A 148 4.50 -3.04 1.51
C PHE A 148 3.91 -3.16 2.92
N CYS A 149 4.12 -4.27 3.62
CA CYS A 149 3.59 -4.51 4.96
C CYS A 149 4.69 -4.65 6.03
N VAL A 150 5.96 -4.73 5.62
CA VAL A 150 7.11 -4.84 6.53
C VAL A 150 7.83 -3.51 6.67
N TYR A 151 8.11 -3.14 7.91
CA TYR A 151 8.92 -1.99 8.28
C TYR A 151 10.37 -2.39 8.59
N GLY A 152 11.32 -1.59 8.12
CA GLY A 152 12.76 -1.81 8.32
C GLY A 152 13.48 -2.30 7.07
N SER A 153 14.79 -2.53 7.21
CA SER A 153 15.68 -2.92 6.12
C SER A 153 15.62 -4.42 5.79
N ASP A 154 15.31 -5.26 6.77
CA ASP A 154 15.06 -6.70 6.55
C ASP A 154 13.57 -6.94 6.32
N LYS A 155 13.21 -7.04 5.05
CA LYS A 155 11.83 -7.21 4.59
C LYS A 155 11.39 -8.66 4.50
N SER A 156 12.28 -9.64 4.70
CA SER A 156 11.96 -11.05 4.46
C SER A 156 11.04 -11.62 5.54
N LEU A 157 9.98 -12.34 5.18
CA LEU A 157 9.10 -13.02 6.13
C LEU A 157 9.66 -14.38 6.56
N ASN A 158 9.53 -14.68 7.85
CA ASN A 158 9.80 -16.01 8.37
C ASN A 158 8.55 -16.89 8.18
N LEU A 159 8.72 -18.05 7.54
CA LEU A 159 7.67 -19.05 7.30
C LEU A 159 7.92 -20.35 8.08
N GLU A 160 8.99 -20.44 8.85
CA GLU A 160 9.33 -21.62 9.65
C GLU A 160 8.49 -21.70 10.93
#